data_AF-A0A4U2YGX5-F1
#
_entry.id   AF-A0A4U2YGX5-F1
#
_cell.length_a   1.000
_cell.length_b   1.000
_cell.length_c   1.000
_cell.angle_alpha   90.00
_cell.angle_beta   90.00
_cell.angle_gamma   90.00
#
_symmetry.space_group_name_H-M   'P 1'
#
loop_
_entity.id
_entity.type
_entity.pdbx_description
1 polymer ?
#
loop_
_entity_poly.entity_id
_entity_poly.type
_entity_poly.pdbx_seq_one_letter_code
_entity_poly.pdbx_strand_id
1 'polypeptide(L)'
;MGGQGEDRRVRAIFFDEDDARAVEARLLRDGYTADLVRERLSGEDDDEDHPWAVVSDAPEFVLDLLTDEFDGWLDPEEPDVAPPPVLPPLELPRAPRRVKRPDLLGDERGTRLDP
;
A
#
# COMPACT_ATOMS: atom_id res chain seq x y z
N MET A 1 -6.97 17.25 31.83
CA MET A 1 -6.18 16.03 32.11
C MET A 1 -6.95 14.85 31.53
N GLY A 2 -6.31 14.08 30.66
CA GLY A 2 -6.82 12.81 30.12
C GLY A 2 -7.06 12.86 28.61
N GLY A 3 -6.21 12.16 27.85
CA GLY A 3 -6.35 11.93 26.41
C GLY A 3 -5.04 11.52 25.73
N GLN A 4 -4.63 10.27 25.93
CA GLN A 4 -3.78 9.46 25.04
C GLN A 4 -2.35 9.94 24.76
N GLY A 5 -1.45 9.75 25.73
CA GLY A 5 -0.06 9.38 25.42
C GLY A 5 0.01 7.88 25.19
N GLU A 6 -0.78 7.36 24.25
CA GLU A 6 -0.69 5.97 23.81
C GLU A 6 0.57 5.87 22.97
N ASP A 7 1.47 4.95 23.34
CA ASP A 7 2.75 4.67 22.70
C ASP A 7 2.65 4.81 21.17
N ARG A 8 3.10 5.95 20.62
CA ARG A 8 3.06 6.24 19.19
C ARG A 8 4.03 5.29 18.50
N ARG A 9 3.52 4.13 18.08
CA ARG A 9 4.30 3.16 17.32
C ARG A 9 4.41 3.62 15.88
N VAL A 10 5.64 3.65 15.40
CA VAL A 10 6.01 4.01 14.03
C VAL A 10 6.61 2.80 13.36
N ARG A 11 6.44 2.67 12.05
CA ARG A 11 6.93 1.51 11.30
C ARG A 11 7.94 1.93 10.24
N ALA A 12 8.99 1.12 10.12
CA ALA A 12 9.97 1.19 9.05
C ALA A 12 9.82 -0.04 8.17
N ILE A 13 9.87 0.14 6.85
CA ILE A 13 9.67 -0.92 5.88
C ILE A 13 11.00 -1.24 5.19
N PHE A 14 11.31 -2.53 5.05
CA PHE A 14 12.55 -3.06 4.49
C PHE A 14 12.25 -4.15 3.46
N PHE A 15 13.07 -4.27 2.42
CA PHE A 15 12.93 -5.32 1.43
C PHE A 15 13.60 -6.63 1.86
N ASP A 16 14.73 -6.54 2.57
CA ASP A 16 15.50 -7.70 3.02
C ASP A 16 15.15 -8.12 4.47
N GLU A 17 15.02 -9.43 4.70
CA GLU A 17 14.76 -9.99 6.04
C GLU A 17 15.95 -9.80 6.99
N ASP A 18 17.16 -9.90 6.44
CA ASP A 18 18.48 -9.60 7.02
C ASP A 18 18.46 -8.27 7.78
N ASP A 19 18.20 -7.26 6.96
CA ASP A 19 18.16 -5.85 7.35
C ASP A 19 17.04 -5.58 8.36
N ALA A 20 15.84 -6.11 8.13
CA ALA A 20 14.71 -5.94 9.05
C ALA A 20 15.00 -6.53 10.44
N ARG A 21 15.64 -7.72 10.50
CA ARG A 21 16.07 -8.33 11.77
C ARG A 21 17.22 -7.58 12.42
N ALA A 22 18.17 -7.05 11.65
CA ALA A 22 19.25 -6.23 12.17
C ALA A 22 18.71 -4.97 12.86
N VAL A 23 17.72 -4.32 12.24
CA VAL A 23 17.01 -3.15 12.78
C VAL A 23 16.22 -3.50 14.05
N GLU A 24 15.45 -4.60 14.04
CA GLU A 24 14.74 -5.08 15.24
C GLU A 24 15.70 -5.31 16.42
N ALA A 25 16.78 -6.07 16.19
CA ALA A 25 17.77 -6.37 17.21
C ALA A 25 18.48 -5.11 17.73
N ARG A 26 18.72 -4.13 16.84
CA ARG A 26 19.32 -2.84 17.19
C ARG A 26 18.41 -2.04 18.11
N LEU A 27 17.13 -1.92 17.77
CA LEU A 27 16.13 -1.19 18.55
C LEU A 27 15.93 -1.81 19.94
N LEU A 28 15.82 -3.14 20.01
CA LEU A 28 15.74 -3.88 21.28
C LEU A 28 16.97 -3.65 22.16
N ARG A 29 18.17 -3.63 21.57
CA ARG A 29 19.41 -3.34 22.30
C ARG A 29 19.46 -1.92 22.85
N ASP A 30 18.86 -0.98 22.13
CA ASP A 30 18.78 0.43 22.52
C ASP A 30 17.66 0.72 23.53
N GLY A 31 16.87 -0.30 23.87
CA GLY A 31 15.85 -0.24 24.93
C GLY A 31 14.44 0.10 24.44
N TYR A 32 14.23 0.12 23.13
CA TYR A 32 12.92 0.30 22.51
C TYR A 32 12.24 -1.06 22.30
N THR A 33 10.91 -1.05 22.22
CA THR A 33 10.13 -2.18 21.73
C THR A 33 10.24 -2.22 20.22
N ALA A 34 10.42 -3.40 19.64
CA ALA A 34 10.37 -3.61 18.19
C ALA A 34 9.68 -4.94 17.91
N ASP A 35 8.76 -4.93 16.94
CA ASP A 35 8.02 -6.09 16.46
C ASP A 35 8.20 -6.20 14.94
N LEU A 36 8.72 -7.33 14.46
CA LEU A 36 8.82 -7.63 13.02
C LEU A 36 7.52 -8.25 12.49
N VAL A 37 6.92 -7.63 11.48
CA VAL A 37 5.63 -8.02 10.87
C VAL A 37 5.85 -8.39 9.40
N ARG A 38 5.32 -9.56 9.00
CA ARG A 38 5.23 -10.02 7.61
C ARG A 38 3.77 -10.24 7.24
N GLU A 39 3.24 -9.45 6.32
CA GLU A 39 1.84 -9.59 5.90
C GLU A 39 1.70 -10.62 4.78
N ARG A 40 0.80 -11.60 4.97
CA ARG A 40 0.39 -12.56 3.94
C ARG A 40 -0.88 -12.06 3.27
N LEU A 41 -0.76 -11.39 2.12
CA LEU A 41 -1.92 -11.11 1.28
C LEU A 41 -2.40 -12.44 0.67
N SER A 42 -3.68 -12.75 0.91
CA SER A 42 -4.38 -13.99 0.58
C SER A 42 -3.99 -14.67 -0.75
N GLY A 43 -3.17 -15.72 -0.69
CA GLY A 43 -3.37 -16.95 -1.44
C GLY A 43 -3.08 -16.97 -2.95
N GLU A 44 -2.35 -16.00 -3.51
CA GLU A 44 -1.68 -16.18 -4.80
C GLU A 44 -0.18 -16.25 -4.54
N ASP A 45 0.43 -17.30 -5.04
CA ASP A 45 1.82 -17.73 -4.83
C ASP A 45 2.80 -16.81 -5.61
N ASP A 46 2.74 -15.50 -5.36
CA ASP A 46 3.74 -14.50 -5.77
C ASP A 46 4.60 -14.21 -4.52
N ASP A 47 5.23 -15.27 -4.02
CA ASP A 47 5.84 -15.40 -2.69
C ASP A 47 7.20 -14.67 -2.50
N GLU A 48 7.65 -13.85 -3.46
CA GLU A 48 9.08 -13.46 -3.52
C GLU A 48 9.44 -12.03 -3.11
N ASP A 49 8.51 -11.10 -2.85
CA ASP A 49 8.89 -9.72 -2.47
C ASP A 49 7.84 -9.01 -1.58
N HIS A 50 7.36 -9.70 -0.52
CA HIS A 50 6.60 -9.01 0.52
C HIS A 50 7.54 -8.27 1.47
N PRO A 51 7.48 -6.92 1.54
CA PRO A 51 8.38 -6.16 2.38
C PRO A 51 8.13 -6.44 3.86
N TRP A 52 9.19 -6.37 4.64
CA TRP A 52 9.22 -6.56 6.09
C TRP A 52 8.95 -5.23 6.80
N ALA A 53 8.04 -5.22 7.77
CA ALA A 53 7.77 -4.03 8.57
C ALA A 53 8.30 -4.20 9.99
N VAL A 54 9.14 -3.27 10.46
CA VAL A 54 9.57 -3.18 11.86
C VAL A 54 8.75 -2.09 12.55
N VAL A 55 7.92 -2.47 13.51
CA VAL A 55 7.07 -1.55 14.28
C VAL A 55 7.71 -1.28 15.64
N SER A 56 7.94 -0.02 16.00
CA SER A 56 8.66 0.34 17.22
C SER A 56 8.08 1.57 17.93
N ASP A 57 8.28 1.68 19.24
CA ASP A 57 8.01 2.91 20.02
C ASP A 57 9.16 3.93 19.96
N ALA A 58 10.25 3.60 19.25
CA ALA A 58 11.36 4.51 19.07
C ALA A 58 10.94 5.80 18.34
N PRO A 59 11.61 6.94 18.61
CA PRO A 59 11.32 8.19 17.92
C PRO A 59 11.47 8.07 16.40
N GLU A 60 10.62 8.77 15.64
CA GLU A 60 10.62 8.77 14.16
C GLU A 60 12.00 9.02 13.57
N PHE A 61 12.77 9.96 14.12
CA PHE A 61 14.13 10.26 13.64
C PHE A 61 15.11 9.07 13.79
N VAL A 62 14.90 8.21 14.80
CA VAL A 62 15.75 7.02 14.99
C VAL A 62 15.46 6.00 13.89
N LEU A 63 14.17 5.78 13.57
CA LEU A 63 13.79 4.89 12.48
C LEU A 63 14.21 5.47 11.13
N ASP A 64 14.07 6.78 10.91
CA ASP A 64 14.51 7.49 9.70
C ASP A 64 16.00 7.25 9.41
N LEU A 65 16.85 7.36 10.43
CA LEU A 65 18.27 7.05 10.31
C LEU A 65 18.55 5.58 9.97
N LEU A 66 17.80 4.65 10.56
CA LEU A 66 17.94 3.23 10.27
C LEU A 66 17.44 2.88 8.87
N THR A 67 16.41 3.56 8.37
CA THR A 67 15.94 3.38 6.99
C THR A 67 16.95 3.88 5.96
N ASP A 68 17.70 4.95 6.26
CA ASP A 68 18.81 5.40 5.40
C ASP A 68 19.98 4.39 5.40
N GLU A 69 20.28 3.76 6.54
CA GLU A 69 21.38 2.78 6.67
C GLU A 69 21.06 1.43 6.01
N PHE A 70 19.81 0.98 6.09
CA PHE A 70 19.37 -0.36 5.69
C PHE A 70 18.45 -0.35 4.45
N ASP A 71 18.53 0.69 3.61
CA ASP A 71 17.76 0.82 2.36
C ASP A 71 16.24 0.60 2.54
N GLY A 72 15.68 1.20 3.59
CA GLY A 72 14.26 1.15 3.91
C GLY A 72 13.55 2.49 3.72
N TRP A 73 12.27 2.54 4.09
CA TRP A 73 11.53 3.79 4.22
C TRP A 73 10.70 3.84 5.50
N LEU A 74 10.61 5.03 6.09
CA LEU A 74 9.70 5.29 7.20
C LEU A 74 8.28 5.38 6.66
N ASP A 75 7.36 4.66 7.29
CA ASP A 75 5.93 4.78 7.01
C ASP A 75 5.24 5.43 8.23
N PRO A 76 4.93 6.74 8.14
CA PRO A 76 4.33 7.50 9.24
C PRO A 76 2.81 7.34 9.33
N GLU A 77 2.17 6.59 8.42
CA GLU A 77 0.75 6.30 8.50
C GLU A 77 0.47 5.30 9.64
N GLU A 78 -0.62 5.57 10.36
CA GLU A 78 -0.99 4.88 11.60
C GLU A 78 -0.99 3.35 11.39
N PRO A 79 -0.60 2.56 12.41
CA PRO A 79 -0.64 1.10 12.35
C PRO A 79 -2.09 0.59 12.41
N ASP A 80 -2.88 0.96 11.41
CA ASP A 80 -4.20 0.40 11.15
C ASP A 80 -4.10 -0.38 9.83
N VAL A 81 -3.30 -1.45 9.86
CA VAL A 81 -3.67 -2.62 9.04
C VAL A 81 -4.75 -3.37 9.80
N ALA A 82 -5.85 -2.68 10.12
CA ALA A 82 -7.11 -3.38 10.24
C ALA A 82 -7.40 -3.92 8.83
N PRO A 83 -7.87 -5.17 8.71
CA PRO A 83 -8.36 -5.65 7.42
C PRO A 83 -9.35 -4.61 6.89
N PRO A 84 -9.23 -4.20 5.61
CA PRO A 84 -10.09 -3.16 5.06
C PRO A 84 -11.53 -3.55 5.36
N PRO A 85 -12.39 -2.61 5.82
CA PRO A 85 -13.76 -2.93 6.12
C PRO A 85 -14.35 -3.66 4.90
N VAL A 86 -14.93 -4.83 5.12
CA VAL A 86 -15.58 -5.61 4.06
C VAL A 86 -16.73 -4.78 3.49
N LEU A 87 -16.44 -4.04 2.41
CA LEU A 87 -17.43 -3.26 1.69
C LEU A 87 -18.34 -4.24 0.95
N PRO A 88 -19.66 -3.96 0.89
CA PRO A 88 -20.55 -4.74 0.04
C PRO A 88 -20.04 -4.69 -1.41
N PRO A 89 -20.20 -5.77 -2.21
CA PRO A 89 -19.74 -5.81 -3.58
C PRO A 89 -20.31 -4.64 -4.39
N LEU A 90 -19.44 -3.94 -5.13
CA LEU A 90 -19.88 -2.86 -6.01
C LEU A 90 -20.78 -3.44 -7.12
N GLU A 91 -22.02 -2.95 -7.23
CA GLU A 91 -22.92 -3.34 -8.31
C GLU A 91 -22.45 -2.72 -9.64
N LEU A 92 -21.62 -3.46 -10.37
CA LEU A 92 -21.18 -3.05 -11.69
C LEU A 92 -22.31 -3.17 -12.72
N PRO A 93 -22.38 -2.26 -13.70
CA PRO A 93 -23.32 -2.39 -14.80
C PRO A 93 -23.07 -3.70 -15.55
N ARG A 94 -24.12 -4.52 -15.68
CA ARG A 94 -24.06 -5.87 -16.28
C ARG A 94 -23.78 -5.91 -17.78
N ALA A 95 -23.67 -4.74 -18.42
CA ALA A 95 -23.42 -4.63 -19.85
C ALA A 95 -22.49 -3.44 -20.16
N PRO A 96 -21.59 -3.58 -21.13
CA PRO A 96 -20.71 -2.50 -21.56
C PRO A 96 -21.52 -1.36 -22.20
N ARG A 97 -21.22 -0.11 -21.83
CA ARG A 97 -21.77 1.07 -22.51
C ARG A 97 -21.12 1.20 -23.89
N ARG A 98 -21.91 1.04 -24.97
CA ARG A 98 -21.46 1.33 -26.35
C ARG A 98 -21.48 2.83 -26.61
N VAL A 99 -20.30 3.42 -26.77
CA VAL A 99 -20.11 4.87 -27.06
C VAL A 99 -19.70 5.18 -28.50
N LYS A 100 -19.81 4.21 -29.45
CA LYS A 100 -19.63 4.54 -30.86
C LYS A 100 -20.85 5.29 -31.40
N ARG A 101 -20.65 6.56 -31.78
CA ARG A 101 -21.58 7.38 -32.57
C ARG A 101 -21.49 6.98 -34.05
N PRO A 102 -22.54 6.42 -34.66
CA PRO A 102 -22.54 6.05 -36.07
C PRO A 102 -22.59 7.25 -37.03
N ASP A 103 -22.89 8.46 -36.54
CA ASP A 103 -23.07 9.68 -37.34
C ASP A 103 -21.78 10.20 -38.02
N LEU A 104 -20.62 9.67 -37.63
CA LEU A 104 -19.31 9.99 -38.21
C LEU A 104 -18.86 8.98 -39.29
N LEU A 105 -19.68 7.97 -39.60
CA LEU A 105 -19.41 6.97 -40.63
C LEU A 105 -20.39 7.13 -41.81
N GLY A 106 -20.25 8.23 -42.54
CA GLY A 106 -20.54 8.36 -43.98
C GLY A 106 -21.96 8.04 -44.46
N ASP A 107 -22.80 9.06 -44.50
CA ASP A 107 -23.87 9.16 -45.51
C ASP A 107 -23.20 9.47 -46.86
N GLU A 108 -23.06 8.46 -47.73
CA GLU A 108 -22.63 8.64 -49.13
C GLU A 108 -23.61 7.94 -50.08
N ARG A 109 -24.91 8.21 -49.91
CA ARG A 109 -25.94 7.78 -50.87
C ARG A 109 -26.92 8.91 -51.21
N GLY A 110 -26.48 9.71 -52.18
CA GLY A 110 -27.34 10.12 -53.28
C GLY A 110 -27.68 11.60 -53.33
N THR A 111 -27.09 12.30 -54.29
CA THR A 111 -27.85 13.28 -55.07
C THR A 111 -27.40 13.24 -56.53
N ARG A 112 -28.32 12.72 -57.33
CA ARG A 112 -28.47 12.82 -58.79
C ARG A 112 -28.20 14.26 -59.27
N LEU A 113 -27.39 14.41 -60.32
CA LEU A 113 -27.37 15.64 -61.12
C LEU A 113 -27.36 15.26 -62.61
N ASP A 114 -28.50 15.42 -63.26
CA ASP A 114 -28.61 15.56 -64.73
C ASP A 114 -29.94 16.29 -65.00
N PRO A 115 -29.91 17.44 -65.68
CA PRO A 115 -30.98 17.86 -66.59
C PRO A 115 -30.58 17.67 -68.06
#